data_AF-A0A661UIA9-F1
#
_entry.id   AF-A0A661UIA9-F1
#
_cell.length_a   1.000
_cell.length_b   1.000
_cell.length_c   1.000
_cell.angle_alpha   90.00
_cell.angle_beta   90.00
_cell.angle_gamma   90.00
#
_symmetry.space_group_name_H-M   'P 1'
#
loop_
_entity.id
_entity.type
_entity.pdbx_description
1 polymer ?
#
loop_
_entity_poly.entity_id
_entity_poly.type
_entity_poly.pdbx_seq_one_letter_code
_entity_poly.pdbx_strand_id
1 'polypeptide(L)' 'MKFIFNKTNLILFILGVIGLIIGYAIMGTGDSVLSPVILVITYVIIFPAAILTGLKKKKD' A
#
# COMPACT_ATOMS: atom_id res chain seq x y z
N MET A 1 -11.73 -8.86 15.83
CA MET A 1 -10.34 -8.38 15.73
C MET A 1 -10.36 -6.87 15.77
N LYS A 2 -9.70 -6.21 16.73
CA LYS A 2 -9.66 -4.75 16.79
C LYS A 2 -8.50 -4.27 15.92
N PHE A 3 -8.78 -3.41 14.95
CA PHE A 3 -7.74 -2.80 14.13
C PHE A 3 -6.97 -1.81 15.01
N ILE A 4 -5.67 -2.04 15.20
CA ILE A 4 -4.83 -1.15 16.01
C ILE A 4 -3.94 -0.40 15.04
N PHE A 5 -4.16 0.90 14.92
CA PHE A 5 -3.29 1.78 14.15
C PHE A 5 -1.94 1.90 14.85
N ASN A 6 -0.98 1.09 14.41
CA ASN A 6 0.41 1.22 14.79
C ASN A 6 1.12 2.14 13.78
N LYS A 7 2.22 2.80 14.20
CA LYS A 7 3.03 3.69 13.34
C LYS A 7 3.48 2.99 12.06
N THR A 8 3.83 1.70 12.14
CA THR A 8 4.23 0.89 10.98
C THR A 8 3.11 0.72 9.95
N ASN A 9 1.88 0.43 10.40
CA ASN A 9 0.72 0.34 9.52
C ASN A 9 0.45 1.70 8.85
N LEU A 10 0.48 2.79 9.62
CA LEU A 10 0.27 4.14 9.07
C LEU A 10 1.30 4.47 7.98
N ILE A 11 2.59 4.17 8.21
CA ILE A 11 3.66 4.39 7.22
C ILE A 11 3.41 3.55 5.96
N LEU A 12 3.09 2.26 6.10
CA LEU A 12 2.75 1.38 4.98
C LEU A 12 1.53 1.89 4.21
N PHE A 13 0.53 2.42 4.91
CA PHE A 13 -0.67 2.97 4.29
C PHE A 13 -0.36 4.24 3.49
N ILE A 14 0.45 5.15 4.03
CA ILE A 14 0.92 6.35 3.33
C ILE A 14 1.72 5.96 2.09
N LEU A 15 2.64 4.99 2.21
CA LEU A 15 3.40 4.47 1.06
C LEU A 15 2.48 3.85 0.00
N GLY A 16 1.42 3.15 0.42
CA GLY A 16 0.41 2.60 -0.49
C GLY A 16 -0.34 3.70 -1.25
N VAL A 17 -0.75 4.76 -0.57
CA VAL A 17 -1.42 5.91 -1.21
C VAL A 17 -0.49 6.61 -2.20
N ILE A 18 0.78 6.82 -1.84
CA ILE A 18 1.78 7.41 -2.75
C ILE A 18 1.99 6.51 -3.97
N GLY A 19 2.16 5.20 -3.77
CA GLY A 19 2.31 4.22 -4.86
C GLY A 19 1.12 4.21 -5.81
N LEU A 20 -0.09 4.36 -5.28
CA LEU A 20 -1.33 4.43 -6.06
C LEU A 20 -1.37 5.70 -6.91
N ILE A 21 -1.05 6.86 -6.31
CA ILE A 21 -0.98 8.13 -7.04
C ILE A 21 0.04 8.05 -8.18
N ILE A 22 1.25 7.54 -7.90
CA ILE A 22 2.31 7.38 -8.90
C ILE A 22 1.88 6.40 -9.99
N GLY A 23 1.32 5.25 -9.64
CA GLY A 23 0.90 4.23 -10.59
C GLY A 23 -0.17 4.74 -11.56
N TYR A 24 -1.16 5.50 -11.08
CA TYR A 24 -2.17 6.12 -11.93
C TYR A 24 -1.67 7.33 -12.71
N ALA A 25 -0.75 8.13 -12.14
CA ALA A 25 -0.13 9.23 -12.87
C ALA A 25 0.66 8.72 -14.08
N ILE A 26 1.41 7.62 -13.91
CA ILE A 26 2.14 6.95 -15.00
C ILE A 26 1.15 6.27 -15.98
N MET A 27 0.04 5.72 -15.51
CA MET A 27 -1.01 5.20 -16.40
C MET A 27 -1.53 6.28 -17.36
N GLY A 28 -1.70 7.50 -16.84
CA GLY A 28 -2.14 8.66 -17.60
C GLY A 28 -1.18 9.10 -18.72
N THR A 29 0.10 8.71 -18.66
CA THR A 29 1.07 8.98 -19.74
C THR A 29 1.01 7.95 -20.87
N GLY A 30 0.18 6.91 -20.74
CA GLY A 30 0.05 5.82 -21.71
C GLY A 30 0.97 4.62 -21.46
N ASP A 31 1.71 4.61 -20.35
CA ASP A 31 2.57 3.47 -20.00
C ASP A 31 1.73 2.26 -19.60
N SER A 32 1.88 1.18 -20.36
CA SER A 32 1.12 -0.07 -20.18
C SER A 32 1.90 -1.18 -19.48
N VAL A 33 3.15 -0.90 -19.04
CA VAL A 33 4.05 -1.90 -18.44
C VAL A 33 4.40 -1.50 -17.01
N LEU A 34 4.96 -0.30 -16.80
CA LEU A 34 5.36 0.14 -15.47
C LEU A 34 4.17 0.47 -14.58
N SER A 35 3.12 1.10 -15.15
CA SER A 35 1.92 1.44 -14.36
C SER A 35 1.25 0.21 -13.75
N PRO A 36 0.92 -0.86 -14.52
CA PRO A 36 0.34 -2.07 -13.93
C PRO A 36 1.23 -2.72 -12.90
N VAL A 37 2.56 -2.75 -13.10
CA VAL A 37 3.50 -3.33 -12.14
C VAL A 37 3.49 -2.57 -10.82
N ILE A 38 3.53 -1.24 -10.87
CA ILE A 38 3.48 -0.38 -9.67
C ILE A 38 2.14 -0.55 -8.95
N LEU A 39 1.04 -0.57 -9.69
CA LEU A 39 -0.29 -0.76 -9.12
C LEU A 39 -0.44 -2.16 -8.50
N VAL A 40 0.07 -3.22 -9.14
CA VAL A 40 0.06 -4.58 -8.58
C VAL A 40 0.85 -4.65 -7.28
N ILE A 41 2.07 -4.09 -7.23
CA ILE A 41 2.86 -4.05 -5.99
C ILE A 41 2.09 -3.29 -4.90
N THR A 42 1.49 -2.17 -5.25
CA THR A 42 0.74 -1.32 -4.31
C THR A 42 -0.48 -2.07 -3.75
N TYR A 43 -1.31 -2.68 -4.61
CA TYR A 43 -2.55 -3.36 -4.23
C TYR A 43 -2.36 -4.74 -3.63
N VAL A 44 -1.38 -5.51 -4.08
CA VAL A 44 -1.19 -6.91 -3.67
C VAL A 44 -0.19 -7.04 -2.53
N ILE A 45 0.76 -6.11 -2.41
CA ILE A 45 1.82 -6.20 -1.39
C ILE A 45 1.65 -5.11 -0.34
N ILE A 46 1.66 -3.84 -0.74
CA ILE A 46 1.74 -2.72 0.22
C ILE A 46 0.45 -2.59 1.04
N PHE A 47 -0.73 -2.56 0.41
CA PHE A 47 -1.99 -2.46 1.14
C PHE A 47 -2.26 -3.66 2.05
N PRO A 48 -2.09 -4.92 1.61
CA PRO A 48 -2.20 -6.08 2.50
C PRO A 48 -1.18 -6.07 3.63
N ALA A 49 0.06 -5.66 3.38
CA ALA A 49 1.07 -5.51 4.43
C ALA A 49 0.69 -4.42 5.45
N ALA A 50 0.15 -3.28 5.02
CA ALA A 50 -0.38 -2.24 5.90
C ALA A 50 -1.48 -2.83 6.81
N ILE A 51 -2.45 -3.52 6.20
CA ILE A 51 -3.58 -4.11 6.91
C ILE A 51 -3.12 -5.18 7.90
N LEU A 52 -2.27 -6.13 7.48
CA LEU A 52 -1.76 -7.20 8.32
C LEU A 52 -0.92 -6.67 9.49
N THR A 53 -0.15 -5.61 9.29
CA THR A 53 0.61 -4.98 10.39
C THR A 53 -0.29 -4.21 11.35
N GLY A 54 -1.44 -3.68 10.90
CA GLY A 54 -2.48 -3.10 11.75
C GLY A 54 -3.31 -4.14 12.52
N LEU A 55 -3.35 -5.38 12.03
CA LEU A 55 -4.01 -6.51 12.68
C LEU A 55 -3.11 -7.25 13.67
N LYS A 56 -1.78 -7.07 13.60
CA LYS A 56 -0.86 -7.63 14.60
C LYS A 56 -1.17 -7.01 15.96
N LYS A 57 -1.76 -7.83 16.84
CA LYS A 57 -1.93 -7.56 18.26
C LYS A 57 -0.58 -7.08 18.80
N LYS A 58 -0.57 -5.92 19.47
CA LYS A 58 0.59 -5.39 20.20
C LYS A 58 1.23 -6.56 20.94
N LYS A 59 2.43 -6.97 20.49
CA LYS A 59 3.24 -7.92 21.23
C LYS A 59 3.81 -7.08 22.37
N ASP A 60 3.08 -7.07 23.49
CA ASP A 60 3.54 -6.52 24.75
C ASP A 60 4.91 -7.14 25.11
#